data_AF-A0A2J0MVI7-F1
#
_entry.id   AF-A0A2J0MVI7-F1
#
_cell.length_a   1.000
_cell.length_b   1.000
_cell.length_c   1.000
_cell.angle_alpha   90.00
_cell.angle_beta   90.00
_cell.angle_gamma   90.00
#
_symmetry.space_group_name_H-M   'P 1'
#
loop_
_entity.id
_entity.type
_entity.pdbx_description
1 polymer ?
#
loop_
_entity_poly.entity_id
_entity_poly.type
_entity_poly.pdbx_seq_one_letter_code
_entity_poly.pdbx_strand_id
1 'polypeptide(L)' 'MEYTQHTFPKELIEKCKKLIKKRSGLDITDDKAELYLDKCARLMMVAVKVYEQEQEKKKRKKAKSSVAPAKP' A
#
# COMPACT_ATOMS: atom_id res chain seq x y z
N MET A 1 11.72 30.16 -13.01
CA MET A 1 10.47 29.48 -12.61
C MET A 1 10.84 28.04 -12.36
N GLU A 2 10.88 27.62 -11.10
CA GLU A 2 11.11 26.21 -10.76
C GLU A 2 9.87 25.42 -11.18
N TYR A 3 10.01 24.54 -12.18
CA TYR A 3 8.99 23.54 -12.49
C TYR A 3 9.12 22.47 -11.42
N THR A 4 8.27 22.49 -10.40
CA THR A 4 8.11 21.36 -9.50
C THR A 4 7.67 20.16 -10.34
N GLN A 5 8.62 19.29 -10.66
CA GLN A 5 8.34 18.02 -11.32
C GLN A 5 7.52 17.17 -10.35
N HIS A 6 6.22 17.16 -10.56
CA HIS A 6 5.31 16.30 -9.80
C HIS A 6 5.68 14.83 -10.03
N THR A 7 5.86 14.07 -8.95
CA THR A 7 6.23 12.64 -9.05
C THR A 7 5.06 11.80 -9.54
N PHE A 8 3.84 12.28 -9.28
CA PHE A 8 2.60 11.60 -9.62
C PHE A 8 1.85 12.32 -10.74
N PRO A 9 1.06 11.59 -11.56
CA PRO A 9 0.22 12.21 -12.57
C PRO A 9 -0.76 13.22 -11.96
N LYS A 10 -1.00 14.35 -12.64
CA LYS A 10 -1.92 15.41 -12.17
C LYS A 10 -3.31 14.87 -11.83
N GLU A 11 -3.84 13.95 -12.63
CA GLU A 11 -5.14 13.31 -12.36
C GLU A 11 -5.17 12.57 -11.02
N LEU A 12 -4.05 11.96 -10.61
CA LEU A 12 -3.95 11.24 -9.35
C LEU A 12 -3.89 12.22 -8.17
N ILE A 13 -3.15 13.32 -8.33
CA ILE A 13 -3.08 14.41 -7.36
C ILE A 13 -4.48 15.01 -7.14
N GLU A 14 -5.22 15.31 -8.21
CA GLU A 14 -6.58 15.83 -8.12
C GLU A 14 -7.56 14.85 -7.45
N LYS A 15 -7.46 13.55 -7.77
CA LYS A 15 -8.25 12.52 -7.09
C LYS A 15 -7.94 12.46 -5.60
N CYS A 16 -6.67 12.55 -5.22
CA CYS A 16 -6.24 12.61 -3.82
C CYS A 16 -6.85 13.83 -3.11
N LYS A 17 -6.75 15.02 -3.70
CA LYS A 17 -7.35 16.25 -3.18
C LYS A 17 -8.86 16.11 -2.96
N LYS A 18 -9.60 15.59 -3.95
CA LYS A 18 -11.04 15.35 -3.85
C LYS A 18 -11.38 14.36 -2.73
N LEU A 19 -10.60 13.29 -2.58
CA LEU A 19 -10.79 12.30 -1.52
C LEU A 19 -10.56 12.88 -0.13
N ILE A 20 -9.47 13.63 0.06
CA ILE A 20 -9.16 14.27 1.34
C ILE A 20 -10.20 15.33 1.67
N LYS A 21 -10.61 16.17 0.71
CA LYS A 21 -11.70 17.12 0.89
C LYS A 21 -13.00 16.43 1.31
N LYS A 22 -13.36 15.33 0.64
CA LYS A 22 -14.57 14.56 0.96
C LYS A 22 -14.53 13.95 2.36
N ARG A 23 -13.37 13.46 2.82
CA ARG A 23 -13.25 12.78 4.12
C ARG A 23 -13.00 13.72 5.29
N SER A 24 -12.18 14.74 5.08
CA SER A 24 -11.68 15.61 6.14
C SER A 24 -12.26 17.03 6.07
N GLY A 25 -12.96 17.39 5.00
CA GLY A 25 -13.44 18.75 4.76
C GLY A 25 -12.34 19.76 4.42
N LEU A 26 -11.09 19.31 4.28
CA LEU A 26 -9.92 20.17 4.07
C LEU A 26 -9.51 20.19 2.61
N ASP A 27 -9.35 21.39 2.06
CA ASP A 27 -8.62 21.62 0.81
C ASP A 27 -7.12 21.56 1.08
N ILE A 28 -6.41 20.75 0.31
CA ILE A 28 -4.96 20.55 0.44
C ILE A 28 -4.24 20.99 -0.84
N THR A 29 -2.98 21.41 -0.70
CA THR A 29 -2.10 21.75 -1.82
C THR A 29 -1.64 20.49 -2.58
N ASP A 30 -1.12 20.69 -3.79
CA ASP A 30 -0.61 19.61 -4.63
C ASP A 30 0.59 18.90 -3.96
N ASP A 31 1.50 19.65 -3.34
CA ASP A 31 2.62 19.08 -2.57
C ASP A 31 2.15 18.18 -1.42
N LYS A 32 1.08 18.61 -0.74
CA LYS A 32 0.51 17.84 0.38
C LYS A 32 -0.21 16.59 -0.11
N ALA A 33 -0.85 16.66 -1.28
CA ALA A 33 -1.44 15.50 -1.94
C ALA A 33 -0.36 14.50 -2.39
N GLU A 34 0.76 14.96 -2.95
CA GLU A 34 1.90 14.10 -3.27
C GLU A 34 2.49 13.41 -2.04
N LEU A 35 2.67 14.14 -0.95
CA LEU A 35 3.15 13.57 0.31
C LEU A 35 2.22 12.46 0.82
N TYR A 36 0.91 12.62 0.67
CA TYR A 36 -0.06 11.59 1.05
C TYR A 36 -0.01 10.38 0.12
N LEU A 37 0.13 10.59 -1.18
CA LEU A 37 0.29 9.51 -2.15
C LEU A 37 1.56 8.69 -1.89
N ASP A 38 2.70 9.35 -1.59
CA ASP A 38 3.94 8.67 -1.22
C ASP A 38 3.79 7.83 0.05
N LYS A 39 3.17 8.39 1.10
CA LYS A 39 2.89 7.64 2.35
C LYS A 39 1.99 6.44 2.09
N CYS A 40 0.95 6.59 1.28
CA CYS A 40 0.06 5.48 0.90
C CYS A 40 0.82 4.38 0.15
N ALA A 41 1.69 4.73 -0.80
CA ALA A 41 2.49 3.77 -1.55
C ALA A 41 3.41 2.94 -0.62
N ARG A 42 4.09 3.60 0.32
CA ARG A 42 4.93 2.93 1.31
C ARG A 42 4.14 1.98 2.21
N LEU A 43 2.97 2.42 2.70
CA LEU A 43 2.08 1.58 3.51
C LEU A 43 1.60 0.36 2.73
N MET A 44 1.24 0.54 1.46
CA MET A 44 0.78 -0.56 0.61
C MET A 44 1.87 -1.60 0.37
N MET A 45 3.13 -1.19 0.18
CA MET A 45 4.25 -2.12 0.09
C MET A 45 4.43 -2.97 1.36
N VAL A 46 4.28 -2.35 2.54
CA VAL A 46 4.34 -3.09 3.82
C VAL A 46 3.18 -4.07 3.92
N ALA A 47 1.96 -3.65 3.59
CA ALA A 47 0.78 -4.50 3.62
C ALA A 47 0.91 -5.73 2.69
N VAL A 48 1.43 -5.54 1.48
CA VAL A 48 1.70 -6.64 0.54
C VAL A 48 2.72 -7.63 1.13
N LYS A 49 3.84 -7.14 1.69
CA LYS A 49 4.84 -8.02 2.31
C LYS A 49 4.27 -8.83 3.48
N VAL A 50 3.44 -8.21 4.33
CA VAL A 50 2.80 -8.92 5.44
C VAL A 50 1.86 -10.00 4.91
N TYR A 51 1.05 -9.68 3.90
CA TYR A 51 0.14 -10.65 3.28
C TYR A 51 0.89 -11.83 2.65
N GLU A 52 1.99 -11.58 1.93
CA GLU A 52 2.84 -12.62 1.35
C GLU A 52 3.43 -13.54 2.44
N GLN A 53 3.94 -12.96 3.53
CA GLN A 53 4.46 -13.72 4.67
C GLN A 53 3.38 -14.62 5.31
N GLU A 54 2.15 -14.13 5.44
CA GLU A 54 1.05 -14.95 5.95
C GLU A 54 0.72 -16.12 5.01
N GLN A 55 0.73 -15.89 3.71
CA GLN A 55 0.50 -16.92 2.71
C GLN A 55 1.61 -17.98 2.70
N GLU A 56 2.87 -17.57 2.82
CA GLU A 56 4.00 -18.49 2.97
C GLU A 56 3.90 -19.33 4.25
N LYS A 57 3.55 -18.72 5.39
CA LYS A 57 3.33 -19.44 6.66
C LYS A 57 2.23 -20.49 6.52
N LYS A 58 1.13 -20.18 5.84
CA LYS A 58 0.03 -21.14 5.57
C LYS A 58 0.50 -22.30 4.69
N LYS A 59 1.30 -22.03 3.64
CA LYS A 59 1.87 -23.07 2.77
C LYS A 59 2.82 -24.00 3.53
N ARG A 60 3.73 -23.45 4.34
CA ARG A 60 4.68 -24.23 5.17
C ARG A 60 3.98 -25.11 6.21
N LYS A 61 2.88 -24.62 6.81
CA LYS A 61 2.07 -25.42 7.75
C LYS A 61 1.40 -26.62 7.05
N LYS A 62 0.83 -26.43 5.85
CA LYS A 62 0.25 -27.52 5.06
C LYS A 62 1.30 -28.57 4.66
N ALA A 63 2.50 -28.13 4.26
CA ALA A 63 3.59 -29.04 3.90
C ALA A 63 4.10 -29.87 5.09
N LYS A 64 4.11 -29.31 6.32
CA LYS A 64 4.46 -30.08 7.52
C LYS A 64 3.37 -31.06 7.96
N SER A 65 2.09 -30.74 7.75
CA SER A 65 0.98 -31.66 8.10
C SER A 65 0.86 -32.87 7.17
N SER A 66 1.38 -32.79 5.94
CA SER A 66 1.41 -33.92 4.99
C SER A 66 2.61 -34.86 5.18
N VAL A 67 3.50 -34.56 6.13
CA VAL A 67 4.69 -35.40 6.46
C VAL A 67 4.59 -35.88 7.91
N ALA A 68 3.42 -36.41 8.29
CA ALA A 68 3.34 -37.26 9.47
C ALA A 68 3.74 -38.69 9.03
N PRO A 69 4.80 -39.29 9.60
CA PRO A 69 5.19 -40.64 9.23
C PRO A 69 4.09 -41.62 9.64
N ALA A 70 3.61 -42.41 8.67
CA ALA A 70 2.86 -43.62 8.95
C ALA A 70 3.76 -44.50 9.85
N LYS A 71 3.38 -44.64 11.11
CA LYS A 71 4.04 -45.60 12.02
C LYS A 71 3.65 -47.03 11.59
N PRO A 72 4.59 -47.97 11.59
CA PRO A 72 4.33 -49.39 11.35
C PRO A 72 3.51 -50.03 12.48
#